data_AF-A0A8J4A1B3-F1
#
_entry.id   AF-A0A8J4A1B3-F1
#
_cell.length_a   1.000
_cell.length_b   1.000
_cell.length_c   1.000
_cell.angle_alpha   90.00
_cell.angle_beta   90.00
_cell.angle_gamma   90.00
#
_symmetry.space_group_name_H-M   'P 1'
#
loop_
_entity.id
_entity.type
_entity.pdbx_description
1 polymer ?
#
loop_
_entity_poly.entity_id
_entity_poly.type
_entity_poly.pdbx_seq_one_letter_code
_entity_poly.pdbx_strand_id
1 'polypeptide(L)'
;MSLSGVEFGTGATGVVLAPPVGEILCDWVVYATQLARLGYRVLAFDFAGTGASATPHSGGVSADADVTAAVQFLRDSGVQAVALLGAADGASAAVVVAARLTPPAAAVVGLSTASMLATVDLRSVVPTLQVPVMYVTGEQYRIAQVLYDATRSTTTRQIVVSRGDVAGFGILYGPSSVAIPQLTSITATA
;
A
#
# COMPACT_ATOMS: atom_id res chain seq x y z
N MET A 1 17.13 1.24 -13.87
CA MET A 1 15.76 0.71 -13.72
C MET A 1 14.83 1.91 -13.71
N SER A 2 13.80 1.91 -14.55
CA SER A 2 12.82 3.01 -14.63
C SER A 2 11.43 2.44 -14.40
N LEU A 3 10.71 3.00 -13.44
CA LEU A 3 9.29 2.73 -13.23
C LEU A 3 8.47 3.86 -13.86
N SER A 4 7.31 3.49 -14.39
CA SER A 4 6.31 4.41 -14.90
C SER A 4 5.20 4.58 -13.85
N GLY A 5 4.79 5.82 -13.64
CA GLY A 5 3.72 6.16 -12.70
C GLY A 5 3.02 7.46 -13.07
N VAL A 6 1.87 7.69 -12.43
CA VAL A 6 1.04 8.89 -12.58
C VAL A 6 0.88 9.55 -11.22
N GLU A 7 1.21 10.83 -11.15
CA GLU A 7 1.01 11.67 -9.97
C GLU A 7 -0.36 12.38 -10.01
N PHE A 8 -1.06 12.42 -8.89
CA PHE A 8 -2.32 13.12 -8.71
C PHE A 8 -2.22 14.08 -7.52
N GLY A 9 -2.73 15.30 -7.67
CA GLY A 9 -2.76 16.29 -6.59
C GLY A 9 -1.38 16.87 -6.25
N THR A 10 -1.35 17.79 -5.29
CA THR A 10 -0.15 18.56 -4.92
C THR A 10 -0.01 18.74 -3.41
N GLY A 11 -0.62 17.84 -2.63
CA GLY A 11 -0.59 17.88 -1.18
C GLY A 11 0.79 17.71 -0.56
N ALA A 12 0.94 18.17 0.69
CA ALA A 12 2.15 17.95 1.47
C ALA A 12 2.27 16.50 1.99
N THR A 13 1.17 15.75 2.05
CA THR A 13 1.18 14.33 2.41
C THR A 13 1.10 13.47 1.15
N GLY A 14 2.14 12.66 0.94
CA GLY A 14 2.27 11.69 -0.14
C GLY A 14 1.53 10.39 0.15
N VAL A 15 0.92 9.77 -0.87
CA VAL A 15 0.38 8.40 -0.82
C VAL A 15 0.91 7.60 -2.00
N VAL A 16 1.62 6.51 -1.73
CA VAL A 16 1.99 5.54 -2.77
C VAL A 16 0.88 4.49 -2.87
N LEU A 17 0.41 4.25 -4.09
CA LEU A 17 -0.58 3.22 -4.42
C LEU A 17 0.11 2.07 -5.16
N ALA A 18 0.23 0.92 -4.48
CA ALA A 18 0.87 -0.28 -4.99
C ALA A 18 -0.19 -1.31 -5.44
N PRO A 19 -0.38 -1.55 -6.75
CA PRO A 19 -1.31 -2.58 -7.24
C PRO A 19 -0.82 -4.00 -6.88
N PRO A 20 -1.61 -5.06 -7.09
CA PRO A 20 -1.08 -6.41 -7.14
C PRO A 20 0.06 -6.52 -8.17
N VAL A 21 1.06 -7.36 -7.92
CA VAL A 21 2.15 -7.55 -8.88
C VAL A 21 1.59 -8.20 -10.15
N GLY A 22 1.87 -7.61 -11.32
CA GLY A 22 1.30 -8.03 -12.60
C GLY A 22 0.02 -7.29 -13.00
N GLU A 23 -0.56 -6.47 -12.11
CA GLU A 23 -1.65 -5.54 -12.41
C GLU A 23 -1.12 -4.11 -12.62
N ILE A 24 -1.98 -3.24 -13.16
CA ILE A 24 -1.57 -1.90 -13.63
C ILE A 24 -2.14 -0.79 -12.77
N LEU A 25 -1.45 0.36 -12.77
CA LEU A 25 -1.83 1.56 -12.03
C LEU A 25 -3.23 2.09 -12.39
N CYS A 26 -3.78 1.71 -13.53
CA CYS A 26 -5.09 2.17 -13.99
C CYS A 26 -6.22 1.81 -12.99
N ASP A 27 -6.09 0.70 -12.27
CA ASP A 27 -7.07 0.26 -11.27
C ASP A 27 -7.14 1.21 -10.06
N TRP A 28 -6.11 2.04 -9.87
CA TRP A 28 -6.06 3.08 -8.84
C TRP A 28 -6.63 4.42 -9.27
N VAL A 29 -6.86 4.71 -10.55
CA VAL A 29 -7.11 6.07 -11.05
C VAL A 29 -8.29 6.76 -10.36
N VAL A 30 -9.40 6.03 -10.16
CA VAL A 30 -10.59 6.57 -9.50
C VAL A 30 -10.27 6.94 -8.04
N TYR A 31 -9.65 6.02 -7.30
CA TYR A 31 -9.29 6.22 -5.90
C TYR A 31 -8.20 7.30 -5.72
N ALA A 32 -7.18 7.33 -6.58
CA ALA A 32 -6.13 8.33 -6.59
C ALA A 32 -6.70 9.74 -6.81
N THR A 33 -7.68 9.87 -7.72
CA THR A 33 -8.39 11.13 -7.96
C THR A 33 -9.16 11.58 -6.72
N GLN A 34 -9.79 10.66 -5.99
CA GLN A 34 -10.52 10.98 -4.76
C GLN A 34 -9.57 11.45 -3.65
N LEU A 35 -8.46 10.75 -3.44
CA LEU A 35 -7.41 11.17 -2.49
C LEU A 35 -6.82 12.54 -2.86
N ALA A 36 -6.57 12.81 -4.14
CA ALA A 36 -6.09 14.11 -4.59
C ALA A 36 -7.09 15.25 -4.27
N ARG A 37 -8.40 15.01 -4.43
CA ARG A 37 -9.45 15.96 -4.03
C ARG A 37 -9.51 16.21 -2.52
N LEU A 38 -9.05 15.25 -1.72
CA LEU A 38 -8.91 15.39 -0.27
C LEU A 38 -7.60 16.08 0.15
N GLY A 39 -6.79 16.54 -0.80
CA GLY A 39 -5.58 17.31 -0.54
C GLY A 39 -4.31 16.48 -0.40
N TYR A 40 -4.32 15.20 -0.79
CA TYR A 40 -3.11 14.37 -0.85
C TYR A 40 -2.36 14.58 -2.17
N ARG A 41 -1.05 14.28 -2.18
CA ARG A 41 -0.27 14.02 -3.39
C ARG A 41 -0.14 12.51 -3.53
N VAL A 42 -0.55 11.95 -4.66
CA VAL A 42 -0.71 10.49 -4.81
C VAL A 42 0.11 10.02 -5.99
N LEU A 43 0.86 8.93 -5.81
CA LEU A 43 1.57 8.25 -6.88
C LEU A 43 0.98 6.84 -7.06
N ALA A 44 0.38 6.57 -8.21
CA ALA A 44 0.09 5.22 -8.66
C ALA A 44 1.14 4.82 -9.70
N PHE A 45 1.68 3.61 -9.61
CA PHE A 45 2.78 3.16 -10.46
C PHE A 45 2.63 1.71 -10.90
N ASP A 46 3.28 1.36 -12.01
CA ASP A 46 3.40 -0.02 -12.47
C ASP A 46 4.69 -0.63 -11.94
N PHE A 47 4.59 -1.81 -11.32
CA PHE A 47 5.76 -2.61 -10.94
C PHE A 47 6.63 -2.95 -12.16
N ALA A 48 7.92 -3.13 -11.93
CA ALA A 48 8.85 -3.51 -12.98
C ALA A 48 8.39 -4.78 -13.74
N GLY A 49 8.44 -4.72 -15.06
CA GLY A 49 7.97 -5.82 -15.92
C GLY A 49 6.46 -5.82 -16.17
N THR A 50 5.72 -4.86 -15.62
CA THR A 50 4.27 -4.73 -15.80
C THR A 50 3.91 -3.42 -16.49
N GLY A 51 2.85 -3.42 -17.30
CA GLY A 51 2.28 -2.19 -17.88
C GLY A 51 3.29 -1.29 -18.58
N ALA A 52 3.29 0.00 -18.23
CA ALA A 52 4.20 1.00 -18.76
C ALA A 52 5.64 0.88 -18.18
N SER A 53 5.86 -0.01 -17.21
CA SER A 53 7.18 -0.37 -16.67
C SER A 53 7.73 -1.66 -17.29
N ALA A 54 7.24 -2.09 -18.45
CA ALA A 54 7.64 -3.35 -19.10
C ALA A 54 9.04 -3.34 -19.77
N THR A 55 9.85 -2.29 -19.60
CA THR A 55 11.19 -2.22 -20.19
C THR A 55 12.06 -3.40 -19.77
N PRO A 56 12.99 -3.90 -20.61
CA PRO A 56 13.83 -5.05 -20.24
C PRO A 56 14.65 -4.80 -18.96
N HIS A 57 14.60 -5.75 -18.02
CA HIS A 57 15.30 -5.68 -16.74
C HIS A 57 16.47 -6.66 -16.71
N SER A 58 17.69 -6.14 -16.51
CA SER A 58 18.87 -6.92 -16.15
C SER A 58 19.01 -6.93 -14.63
N GLY A 59 18.58 -8.01 -13.99
CA GLY A 59 18.46 -8.13 -12.52
C GLY A 59 17.00 -8.39 -12.14
N GLY A 60 16.78 -9.31 -11.20
CA GLY A 60 15.42 -9.77 -10.83
C GLY A 60 14.49 -8.64 -10.40
N VAL A 61 13.18 -8.87 -10.57
CA VAL A 61 12.12 -7.95 -10.14
C VAL A 61 11.92 -8.08 -8.63
N SER A 62 11.93 -6.95 -7.91
CA SER A 62 11.74 -6.87 -6.46
C SER A 62 10.68 -5.81 -6.16
N ALA A 63 9.47 -6.27 -5.81
CA ALA A 63 8.35 -5.39 -5.53
C ALA A 63 8.63 -4.43 -4.35
N ASP A 64 9.38 -4.88 -3.35
CA ASP A 64 9.80 -4.03 -2.24
C ASP A 64 10.83 -2.96 -2.65
N ALA A 65 11.73 -3.24 -3.61
CA ALA A 65 12.57 -2.20 -4.20
C ALA A 65 11.75 -1.19 -5.00
N ASP A 66 10.74 -1.64 -5.76
CA ASP A 66 9.89 -0.77 -6.56
C ASP A 66 9.04 0.18 -5.68
N VAL A 67 8.45 -0.34 -4.61
CA VAL A 67 7.75 0.50 -3.62
C VAL A 67 8.71 1.48 -2.96
N THR A 68 9.95 1.07 -2.66
CA THR A 68 10.97 1.97 -2.10
C THR A 68 11.30 3.12 -3.06
N ALA A 69 11.44 2.84 -4.36
CA ALA A 69 11.67 3.87 -5.37
C ALA A 69 10.47 4.82 -5.53
N ALA A 70 9.24 4.30 -5.47
CA ALA A 70 8.02 5.12 -5.50
C ALA A 70 7.93 6.08 -4.30
N VAL A 71 8.33 5.63 -3.11
CA VAL A 71 8.44 6.49 -1.92
C VAL A 71 9.49 7.58 -2.11
N GLN A 72 10.67 7.23 -2.61
CA GLN A 72 11.76 8.18 -2.85
C GLN A 72 11.32 9.27 -3.83
N PHE A 73 10.65 8.89 -4.92
CA PHE A 73 10.08 9.85 -5.86
C PHE A 73 9.18 10.89 -5.17
N LEU A 74 8.23 10.46 -4.34
CA LEU A 74 7.35 11.40 -3.64
C LEU A 74 8.10 12.32 -2.67
N ARG A 75 9.12 11.80 -1.97
CA ARG A 75 9.98 12.59 -1.08
C ARG A 75 10.76 13.65 -1.84
N ASP A 76 11.35 13.27 -2.97
CA ASP A 76 12.09 14.18 -3.84
C ASP A 76 11.17 15.25 -4.46
N SER A 77 9.89 14.90 -4.68
CA SER A 77 8.84 15.86 -5.06
C SER A 77 8.38 16.78 -3.91
N GLY A 78 8.96 16.66 -2.71
CA GLY A 78 8.80 17.63 -1.61
C GLY A 78 7.65 17.34 -0.64
N VAL A 79 7.12 16.12 -0.59
CA VAL A 79 6.14 15.75 0.45
C VAL A 79 6.82 15.69 1.82
N GLN A 80 6.08 16.08 2.86
CA GLN A 80 6.55 16.10 4.25
C GLN A 80 6.38 14.73 4.93
N ALA A 81 5.42 13.94 4.46
CA ALA A 81 5.10 12.62 4.97
C ALA A 81 4.67 11.70 3.82
N VAL A 82 4.90 10.40 3.94
CA VAL A 82 4.46 9.40 2.94
C VAL A 82 3.71 8.28 3.64
N ALA A 83 2.49 8.01 3.18
CA ALA A 83 1.73 6.81 3.50
C ALA A 83 1.84 5.79 2.37
N LEU A 84 1.76 4.51 2.72
CA LEU A 84 1.76 3.41 1.77
C LEU A 84 0.39 2.75 1.76
N LEU A 85 -0.18 2.53 0.58
CA LEU A 85 -1.40 1.78 0.42
C LEU A 85 -1.23 0.78 -0.72
N GLY A 86 -1.44 -0.50 -0.42
CA GLY A 86 -1.27 -1.55 -1.42
C GLY A 86 -2.39 -2.57 -1.42
N ALA A 87 -2.47 -3.36 -2.49
CA ALA A 87 -3.40 -4.48 -2.63
C ALA A 87 -2.68 -5.80 -2.91
N ALA A 88 -3.13 -6.90 -2.30
CA ALA A 88 -2.56 -8.25 -2.44
C ALA A 88 -1.02 -8.27 -2.25
N ASP A 89 -0.25 -8.65 -3.26
CA ASP A 89 1.22 -8.63 -3.20
C ASP A 89 1.80 -7.22 -3.08
N GLY A 90 1.14 -6.20 -3.65
CA GLY A 90 1.49 -4.80 -3.45
C GLY A 90 1.30 -4.34 -2.01
N ALA A 91 0.29 -4.87 -1.31
CA ALA A 91 0.11 -4.65 0.13
C ALA A 91 1.26 -5.28 0.93
N SER A 92 1.65 -6.50 0.57
CA SER A 92 2.78 -7.19 1.21
C SER A 92 4.09 -6.43 1.01
N ALA A 93 4.35 -5.93 -0.21
CA ALA A 93 5.51 -5.07 -0.51
C ALA A 93 5.47 -3.78 0.31
N ALA A 94 4.33 -3.10 0.38
CA ALA A 94 4.14 -1.91 1.20
C ALA A 94 4.46 -2.16 2.68
N VAL A 95 3.97 -3.26 3.26
CA VAL A 95 4.25 -3.64 4.66
C VAL A 95 5.74 -3.94 4.88
N VAL A 96 6.37 -4.69 3.97
CA VAL A 96 7.81 -4.99 4.03
C VAL A 96 8.64 -3.71 3.98
N VAL A 97 8.29 -2.76 3.12
CA VAL A 97 8.98 -1.47 3.03
C VAL A 97 8.74 -0.63 4.29
N ALA A 98 7.49 -0.53 4.76
CA ALA A 98 7.12 0.24 5.95
C ALA A 98 7.92 -0.18 7.21
N ALA A 99 8.25 -1.46 7.33
CA ALA A 99 9.00 -1.99 8.48
C ALA A 99 10.46 -1.52 8.58
N ARG A 100 11.04 -0.98 7.50
CA ARG A 100 12.47 -0.60 7.43
C ARG A 100 12.74 0.77 6.83
N LEU A 101 11.71 1.49 6.41
CA LEU A 101 11.85 2.77 5.74
C LEU A 101 12.44 3.84 6.68
N THR A 102 13.40 4.60 6.18
CA THR A 102 13.97 5.76 6.88
C THR A 102 13.94 6.99 5.95
N PRO A 103 13.39 8.14 6.37
CA PRO A 103 12.49 8.33 7.53
C PRO A 103 11.31 7.33 7.54
N PRO A 104 10.63 7.09 8.67
CA PRO A 104 9.48 6.19 8.70
C PRO A 104 8.35 6.65 7.76
N ALA A 105 7.52 5.71 7.32
CA ALA A 105 6.25 6.05 6.69
C ALA A 105 5.28 6.62 7.74
N ALA A 106 4.34 7.46 7.33
CA ALA A 106 3.29 7.96 8.22
C ALA A 106 2.32 6.84 8.64
N ALA A 107 1.99 5.95 7.71
CA ALA A 107 1.20 4.75 7.94
C ALA A 107 1.33 3.77 6.77
N VAL A 108 0.88 2.54 6.98
CA VAL A 108 0.70 1.54 5.92
C VAL A 108 -0.70 0.93 5.95
N VAL A 109 -1.35 0.81 4.79
CA VAL A 109 -2.66 0.22 4.61
C VAL A 109 -2.57 -0.92 3.60
N GLY A 110 -2.99 -2.11 4.00
CA GLY A 110 -2.94 -3.30 3.15
C GLY A 110 -4.31 -3.87 2.85
N LEU A 111 -4.74 -3.81 1.59
CA LEU A 111 -5.98 -4.41 1.09
C LEU A 111 -5.73 -5.88 0.71
N SER A 112 -6.43 -6.81 1.35
CA SER A 112 -6.27 -8.26 1.13
C SER A 112 -4.80 -8.70 1.15
N THR A 113 -4.04 -8.24 2.14
CA THR A 113 -2.59 -8.47 2.24
C THR A 113 -2.25 -9.96 2.15
N ALA A 114 -1.33 -10.32 1.25
CA ALA A 114 -0.88 -11.70 1.12
C ALA A 114 0.01 -12.11 2.30
N SER A 115 0.05 -13.40 2.63
CA SER A 115 0.91 -13.92 3.69
C SER A 115 2.39 -13.91 3.32
N MET A 116 2.68 -13.91 2.02
CA MET A 116 4.02 -14.02 1.46
C MET A 116 4.27 -12.86 0.49
N LEU A 117 5.52 -12.45 0.41
CA LEU A 117 6.06 -11.65 -0.69
C LEU A 117 7.32 -12.34 -1.20
N ALA A 118 7.25 -12.97 -2.37
CA ALA A 118 8.30 -13.90 -2.82
C ALA A 118 8.63 -14.93 -1.71
N THR A 119 9.85 -14.89 -1.16
CA THR A 119 10.28 -15.78 -0.07
C THR A 119 10.09 -15.19 1.34
N VAL A 120 9.58 -13.97 1.46
CA VAL A 120 9.40 -13.27 2.73
C VAL A 120 8.04 -13.59 3.32
N ASP A 121 8.02 -14.09 4.55
CA ASP A 121 6.80 -14.35 5.32
C ASP A 121 6.42 -13.12 6.14
N LEU A 122 5.24 -12.54 5.85
CA LEU A 122 4.78 -11.32 6.49
C LEU A 122 4.56 -11.48 8.00
N ARG A 123 4.34 -12.70 8.50
CA ARG A 123 4.23 -12.97 9.94
C ARG A 123 5.53 -12.70 10.71
N SER A 124 6.67 -12.77 10.02
CA SER A 124 7.97 -12.40 10.58
C SER A 124 8.26 -10.89 10.51
N VAL A 125 7.57 -10.18 9.63
CA VAL A 125 7.78 -8.76 9.33
C VAL A 125 6.90 -7.87 10.21
N VAL A 126 5.60 -8.16 10.29
CA VAL A 126 4.64 -7.32 11.02
C VAL A 126 4.95 -7.12 12.51
N PRO A 127 5.65 -8.03 13.23
CA PRO A 127 6.10 -7.74 14.59
C PRO A 127 7.19 -6.66 14.66
N THR A 128 7.82 -6.27 13.56
CA THR A 128 8.89 -5.25 13.53
C THR A 128 8.40 -3.86 13.16
N LEU A 129 7.14 -3.73 12.72
CA LEU A 129 6.53 -2.45 12.36
C LEU A 129 6.53 -1.46 13.52
N GLN A 130 7.03 -0.26 13.25
CA GLN A 130 7.01 0.88 14.18
C GLN A 130 6.06 2.00 13.74
N VAL A 131 5.36 1.80 12.61
CA VAL A 131 4.42 2.75 12.04
C VAL A 131 3.00 2.24 12.16
N PRO A 132 1.98 3.11 12.25
CA PRO A 132 0.58 2.71 12.21
C PRO A 132 0.27 1.80 11.01
N VAL A 133 -0.45 0.71 11.25
CA VAL A 133 -0.87 -0.24 10.20
C VAL A 133 -2.37 -0.52 10.23
N MET A 134 -2.98 -0.57 9.05
CA MET A 134 -4.35 -1.04 8.88
C MET A 134 -4.44 -2.18 7.87
N TYR A 135 -5.04 -3.29 8.28
CA TYR A 135 -5.36 -4.41 7.39
C TYR A 135 -6.82 -4.32 6.99
N VAL A 136 -7.10 -4.33 5.69
CA VAL A 136 -8.45 -4.30 5.15
C VAL A 136 -8.70 -5.57 4.37
N THR A 137 -9.78 -6.29 4.67
CA THR A 137 -9.96 -7.65 4.15
C THR A 137 -11.44 -8.01 3.95
N GLY A 138 -11.75 -9.00 3.12
CA GLY A 138 -13.06 -9.67 3.11
C GLY A 138 -13.16 -10.70 4.24
N GLU A 139 -14.39 -11.02 4.67
CA GLU A 139 -14.69 -11.92 5.80
C GLU A 139 -14.04 -13.31 5.70
N GLN A 140 -13.90 -13.84 4.49
CA GLN A 140 -13.33 -15.16 4.23
C GLN A 140 -11.80 -15.20 4.31
N TYR A 141 -11.14 -14.05 4.22
CA TYR A 141 -9.68 -13.96 4.20
C TYR A 141 -9.09 -13.81 5.60
N ARG A 142 -8.81 -14.96 6.23
CA ARG A 142 -8.25 -15.04 7.59
C ARG A 142 -6.85 -14.45 7.76
N ILE A 143 -6.10 -14.29 6.67
CA ILE A 143 -4.70 -13.87 6.75
C ILE A 143 -4.54 -12.49 7.40
N ALA A 144 -5.45 -11.55 7.14
CA ALA A 144 -5.41 -10.22 7.76
C ALA A 144 -5.54 -10.29 9.29
N GLN A 145 -6.37 -11.21 9.82
CA GLN A 145 -6.48 -11.41 11.27
C GLN A 145 -5.17 -11.97 11.85
N VAL A 146 -4.55 -12.93 11.17
CA VAL A 146 -3.25 -13.49 11.58
C VAL A 146 -2.16 -12.41 11.61
N LEU A 147 -2.10 -11.55 10.59
CA LEU A 147 -1.13 -10.44 10.54
C LEU A 147 -1.43 -9.38 11.61
N TYR A 148 -2.71 -9.09 11.85
CA TYR A 148 -3.13 -8.18 12.92
C TYR A 148 -2.70 -8.70 14.30
N ASP A 149 -2.95 -9.98 14.59
CA ASP A 149 -2.59 -10.60 15.87
C ASP A 149 -1.07 -10.66 16.08
N ALA A 150 -0.30 -10.86 15.01
CA ALA A 150 1.16 -10.86 15.04
C ALA A 150 1.79 -9.45 15.12
N THR A 151 1.06 -8.39 14.73
CA THR A 151 1.53 -7.01 14.85
C THR A 151 1.60 -6.63 16.34
N ARG A 152 2.69 -6.00 16.80
CA ARG A 152 2.82 -5.61 18.22
C ARG A 152 1.70 -4.66 18.65
N SER A 153 1.19 -4.84 19.87
CA SER A 153 0.19 -3.94 20.46
C SER A 153 0.74 -2.57 20.83
N THR A 154 2.07 -2.41 20.88
CA THR A 154 2.75 -1.12 21.04
C THR A 154 2.66 -0.24 19.79
N THR A 155 2.27 -0.82 18.65
CA THR A 155 2.06 -0.13 17.38
C THR A 155 0.56 0.04 17.16
N THR A 156 0.12 1.21 16.73
CA THR A 156 -1.28 1.41 16.34
C THR A 156 -1.62 0.44 15.21
N ARG A 157 -2.52 -0.50 15.48
CA ARG A 157 -2.97 -1.50 14.51
C ARG A 157 -4.49 -1.48 14.40
N GLN A 158 -4.99 -1.58 13.18
CA GLN A 158 -6.42 -1.66 12.89
C GLN A 158 -6.68 -2.82 11.92
N ILE A 159 -7.88 -3.40 12.04
CA ILE A 159 -8.39 -4.33 11.04
C ILE A 159 -9.80 -3.91 10.67
N VAL A 160 -10.07 -3.86 9.37
CA VAL A 160 -11.39 -3.57 8.81
C VAL A 160 -11.81 -4.75 7.95
N VAL A 161 -12.96 -5.34 8.27
CA VAL A 161 -13.50 -6.49 7.56
C VAL A 161 -14.73 -6.04 6.76
N SER A 162 -14.63 -6.13 5.44
CA SER A 162 -15.75 -5.87 4.53
C SER A 162 -16.62 -7.12 4.41
N ARG A 163 -17.95 -6.92 4.43
CA ARG A 163 -18.93 -8.00 4.32
C ARG A 163 -18.98 -8.57 2.91
N GLY A 164 -18.99 -9.89 2.81
CA GLY A 164 -19.06 -10.64 1.55
C GLY A 164 -17.70 -10.95 0.92
N ASP A 165 -17.72 -11.68 -0.19
CA ASP A 165 -16.52 -12.22 -0.84
C ASP A 165 -15.77 -11.19 -1.70
N VAL A 166 -15.24 -10.11 -1.09
CA VAL A 166 -14.50 -9.07 -1.80
C VAL A 166 -13.00 -9.07 -1.46
N ALA A 167 -12.16 -8.91 -2.49
CA ALA A 167 -10.71 -8.83 -2.37
C ALA A 167 -10.14 -7.68 -3.20
N GLY A 168 -8.93 -7.23 -2.84
CA GLY A 168 -8.17 -6.25 -3.59
C GLY A 168 -8.97 -4.97 -3.85
N PHE A 169 -9.06 -4.54 -5.11
CA PHE A 169 -9.83 -3.36 -5.51
C PHE A 169 -11.35 -3.46 -5.25
N GLY A 170 -11.91 -4.67 -5.20
CA GLY A 170 -13.32 -4.89 -4.87
C GLY A 170 -13.70 -4.39 -3.46
N ILE A 171 -12.72 -4.26 -2.57
CA ILE A 171 -12.88 -3.68 -1.22
C ILE A 171 -13.12 -2.16 -1.28
N LEU A 172 -12.63 -1.48 -2.34
CA LEU A 172 -12.77 -0.03 -2.49
C LEU A 172 -14.05 0.36 -3.22
N TYR A 173 -14.53 -0.50 -4.12
CA TYR A 173 -15.62 -0.16 -5.05
C TYR A 173 -16.86 -1.05 -4.91
N GLY A 174 -16.83 -2.06 -4.04
CA GLY A 174 -17.96 -2.96 -3.81
C GLY A 174 -19.09 -2.33 -2.98
N PRO A 175 -20.29 -2.96 -2.94
CA PRO A 175 -21.43 -2.47 -2.17
C PRO A 175 -21.19 -2.41 -0.65
N SER A 176 -20.16 -3.12 -0.17
CA SER A 176 -19.68 -3.12 1.22
C SER A 176 -18.34 -2.38 1.36
N SER A 177 -18.01 -1.45 0.45
CA SER A 177 -16.71 -0.80 0.39
C SER A 177 -16.34 -0.07 1.66
N VAL A 178 -15.06 -0.14 2.05
CA VAL A 178 -14.53 0.63 3.17
C VAL A 178 -14.39 2.07 2.76
N ALA A 179 -14.98 2.99 3.53
CA ALA A 179 -15.03 4.40 3.16
C ALA A 179 -13.62 5.03 3.21
N ILE A 180 -13.32 5.93 2.27
CA ILE A 180 -12.03 6.65 2.20
C ILE A 180 -11.65 7.30 3.54
N PRO A 181 -12.56 7.94 4.31
CA PRO A 181 -12.20 8.50 5.60
C PRO A 181 -11.68 7.46 6.61
N GLN A 182 -12.11 6.20 6.51
CA GLN A 182 -11.57 5.11 7.33
C GLN A 182 -10.15 4.74 6.87
N LEU A 183 -9.92 4.70 5.55
CA LEU A 183 -8.61 4.44 4.92
C LEU A 183 -7.58 5.53 5.23
N THR A 184 -8.01 6.78 5.35
CA THR A 184 -7.13 7.92 5.68
C THR A 184 -7.12 8.27 7.16
N SER A 185 -7.91 7.61 8.01
CA SER A 185 -7.94 7.90 9.45
C SER A 185 -6.60 7.64 10.12
N ILE A 186 -5.85 6.66 9.61
CA ILE A 186 -4.56 6.25 10.16
C ILE A 186 -3.41 7.21 9.78
N THR A 187 -3.59 8.00 8.71
CA THR A 187 -2.64 9.02 8.29
C THR A 187 -2.85 10.37 8.97
N ALA A 188 -4.00 10.57 9.63
CA ALA A 188 -4.34 11.79 10.38
C ALA A 188 -3.83 11.78 11.84
N THR A 189 -3.35 10.63 12.32
CA THR A 189 -2.79 10.44 13.66
C THR A 189 -1.26 10.53 13.72
N ALA A 190 -0.61 10.80 12.58
CA ALA A 190 0.84 10.95 12.45
C ALA A 190 1.29 12.41 12.53
#